data_AF-A0A7V9IYR8-F1
#
_entry.id   AF-A0A7V9IYR8-F1
#
_cell.length_a   1.000
_cell.length_b   1.000
_cell.length_c   1.000
_cell.angle_alpha   90.00
_cell.angle_beta   90.00
_cell.angle_gamma   90.00
#
_symmetry.space_group_name_H-M   'P 1'
#
loop_
_entity.id
_entity.type
_entity.pdbx_description
1 polymer ?
#
loop_
_entity_poly.entity_id
_entity_poly.type
_entity_poly.pdbx_seq_one_letter_code
_entity_poly.pdbx_strand_id
1 'polypeptide(L)'
;MLVRFSQPYDFHLSTVRFRDFGTDGATVWHEDGLYRVVAGTEVRIEAAPGGVRIEPASPEVVDEVSRLLGLPFDLAPFHGWAAGDPIMGPITTTLRGFRPTLNPRPFEALVVAITTQQISLRAAAAIRGRFVRHFGLKHKIAWDFPARELVAVADPRDFVQLGFSQKKAEYVVGLARADLDLEAFAAHPDDEVIATLTALPGLGRWTADWFLARHLARPHAWPAGDLGVRKAVSTFYADGRPLSIPEVRTMGDRFAPFQNLAAQYLLAGARMAG
;
A
#
# COMPACT_ATOMS: atom_id res chain seq x y z
N MET A 1 -0.27 22.04 9.88
CA MET A 1 -1.71 22.09 9.54
C MET A 1 -2.42 20.85 10.08
N LEU A 2 -3.67 20.97 10.57
CA LEU A 2 -4.47 19.82 10.99
C LEU A 2 -5.28 19.27 9.81
N VAL A 3 -5.12 17.98 9.50
CA VAL A 3 -5.98 17.23 8.58
C VAL A 3 -6.93 16.37 9.40
N ARG A 4 -8.24 16.52 9.17
CA ARG A 4 -9.28 15.86 9.95
C ARG A 4 -9.68 14.52 9.34
N PHE A 5 -9.93 13.54 10.19
CA PHE A 5 -10.45 12.23 9.82
C PHE A 5 -11.78 11.96 10.51
N SER A 6 -12.66 11.21 9.85
CA SER A 6 -13.88 10.66 10.45
C SER A 6 -13.53 9.88 11.72
N GLN A 7 -14.15 10.20 12.84
CA GLN A 7 -13.88 9.53 14.11
C GLN A 7 -14.72 8.25 14.26
N PRO A 8 -14.20 7.21 14.95
CA PRO A 8 -12.87 7.14 15.56
C PRO A 8 -11.76 7.00 14.51
N TYR A 9 -10.60 7.61 14.77
CA TYR A 9 -9.37 7.40 13.99
C TYR A 9 -8.19 7.19 14.94
N ASP A 10 -7.45 6.09 14.71
CA ASP A 10 -6.24 5.75 15.44
C ASP A 10 -5.06 5.78 14.47
N PHE A 11 -4.24 6.82 14.62
CA PHE A 11 -3.04 7.02 13.80
C PHE A 11 -2.03 5.89 14.00
N HIS A 12 -1.77 5.46 15.24
CA HIS A 12 -0.75 4.44 15.54
C HIS A 12 -1.17 3.07 15.00
N LEU A 13 -2.44 2.71 15.12
CA LEU A 13 -2.99 1.48 14.57
C LEU A 13 -2.92 1.48 13.03
N SER A 14 -3.30 2.59 12.40
CA SER A 14 -3.31 2.74 10.93
C SER A 14 -1.90 2.69 10.31
N THR A 15 -0.90 3.12 11.06
CA THR A 15 0.50 3.26 10.61
C THR A 15 1.43 2.19 11.16
N VAL A 16 0.90 1.22 11.92
CA VAL A 16 1.69 0.17 12.58
C VAL A 16 2.63 -0.57 11.62
N ARG A 17 2.19 -0.75 10.37
CA ARG A 17 2.99 -1.40 9.31
C ARG A 17 4.35 -0.74 9.05
N PHE A 18 4.47 0.57 9.27
CA PHE A 18 5.72 1.31 9.07
C PHE A 18 6.73 1.07 10.20
N ARG A 19 6.27 0.44 11.30
CA ARG A 19 7.10 -0.06 12.40
C ARG A 19 7.39 -1.55 12.23
N ASP A 20 6.36 -2.36 12.00
CA ASP A 20 6.46 -3.83 12.04
C ASP A 20 7.26 -4.45 10.88
N PHE A 21 7.16 -3.85 9.69
CA PHE A 21 7.81 -4.36 8.48
C PHE A 21 9.20 -3.76 8.25
N GLY A 22 9.64 -2.83 9.10
CA GLY A 22 10.84 -2.05 8.91
C GLY A 22 10.62 -0.88 7.95
N THR A 23 11.60 0.04 7.92
CA THR A 23 11.57 1.22 7.07
C THR A 23 12.26 0.97 5.72
N ASP A 24 11.67 1.52 4.66
CA ASP A 24 12.30 1.63 3.34
C ASP A 24 12.94 2.99 3.09
N GLY A 25 13.07 3.83 4.12
CA GLY A 25 13.70 5.16 4.04
C GLY A 25 12.81 6.25 3.44
N ALA A 26 11.84 5.90 2.60
CA ALA A 26 10.91 6.87 2.00
C ALA A 26 9.79 7.26 2.97
N THR A 27 9.30 6.29 3.75
CA THR A 27 8.38 6.52 4.87
C THR A 27 9.02 5.99 6.15
N VAL A 28 9.33 6.89 7.08
CA VAL A 28 10.13 6.58 8.28
C VAL A 28 9.32 6.89 9.52
N TRP A 29 9.13 5.91 10.39
CA TRP A 29 8.63 6.16 11.74
C TRP A 29 9.77 6.64 12.64
N HIS A 30 9.61 7.81 13.27
CA HIS A 30 10.61 8.41 14.15
C HIS A 30 9.93 9.36 15.15
N GLU A 31 10.37 9.37 16.43
CA GLU A 31 9.84 10.26 17.48
C GLU A 31 8.30 10.36 17.52
N ASP A 32 7.64 9.19 17.47
CA ASP A 32 6.18 9.05 17.51
C ASP A 32 5.41 9.71 16.34
N GLY A 33 6.11 9.97 15.25
CA GLY A 33 5.53 10.47 14.00
C GLY A 33 6.05 9.72 12.78
N LEU A 34 5.40 9.98 11.64
CA LEU A 34 5.87 9.57 10.32
C LEU A 34 6.60 10.74 9.65
N TYR A 35 7.73 10.43 9.03
CA TYR A 35 8.52 11.32 8.21
C TYR A 35 8.50 10.83 6.76
N ARG A 36 8.30 11.76 5.84
CA ARG A 36 8.29 11.51 4.39
C ARG A 36 8.72 12.77 3.65
N VAL A 37 9.30 12.63 2.48
CA VAL A 37 9.58 13.78 1.59
C VAL A 37 8.45 13.89 0.58
N VAL A 38 7.83 15.07 0.51
CA VAL A 38 6.77 15.41 -0.45
C VAL A 38 7.12 16.73 -1.11
N ALA A 39 7.08 16.78 -2.44
CA ALA A 39 7.44 17.98 -3.20
C ALA A 39 8.83 18.56 -2.81
N GLY A 40 9.82 17.67 -2.61
CA GLY A 40 11.16 18.06 -2.15
C GLY A 40 11.24 18.59 -0.71
N THR A 41 10.16 18.49 0.07
CA THR A 41 10.11 18.95 1.47
C THR A 41 9.92 17.77 2.40
N GLU A 42 10.80 17.62 3.40
CA GLU A 42 10.59 16.64 4.46
C GLU A 42 9.49 17.10 5.40
N VAL A 43 8.48 16.27 5.61
CA VAL A 43 7.31 16.54 6.44
C VAL A 43 7.21 15.54 7.58
N ARG A 44 6.82 16.04 8.76
CA ARG A 44 6.41 15.25 9.92
C ARG A 44 4.89 15.17 9.97
N ILE A 45 4.39 13.96 10.19
CA ILE A 45 2.97 13.63 10.34
C ILE A 45 2.81 12.96 11.71
N GLU A 46 1.98 13.53 12.57
CA GLU A 46 1.79 13.02 13.93
C GLU A 46 0.31 13.00 14.31
N ALA A 47 -0.04 12.14 15.27
CA ALA A 47 -1.39 12.07 15.80
C ALA A 47 -1.80 13.42 16.40
N ALA A 48 -3.05 13.83 16.14
CA ALA A 48 -3.64 15.00 16.76
C ALA A 48 -5.13 14.74 17.05
N PRO A 49 -5.75 15.43 18.03
CA PRO A 49 -7.18 15.29 18.28
C PRO A 49 -8.01 15.51 17.01
N GLY A 50 -8.76 14.48 16.60
CA GLY A 50 -9.61 14.51 15.41
C GLY A 50 -8.91 14.22 14.07
N GLY A 51 -7.62 13.85 14.07
CA GLY A 51 -6.90 13.50 12.84
C GLY A 51 -5.37 13.50 13.00
N VAL A 52 -4.67 14.21 12.12
CA VAL A 52 -3.20 14.33 12.15
C VAL A 52 -2.74 15.76 11.96
N ARG A 53 -1.62 16.12 12.60
CA ARG A 53 -0.89 17.35 12.30
C ARG A 53 0.21 17.06 11.29
N ILE A 54 0.34 17.93 10.29
CA ILE A 54 1.38 17.88 9.26
C ILE A 54 2.24 19.14 9.34
N GLU A 55 3.56 18.99 9.33
CA GLU A 55 4.51 20.11 9.39
C GLU A 55 5.81 19.84 8.60
N PRO A 56 6.25 20.77 7.72
CA PRO A 56 5.50 21.91 7.20
C PRO A 56 4.32 21.44 6.33
N ALA A 57 3.34 22.31 6.09
CA ALA A 57 2.16 21.97 5.29
C ALA A 57 2.06 22.87 4.06
N SER A 58 1.76 22.26 2.91
CA SER A 58 1.37 22.89 1.65
C SER A 58 0.18 22.11 1.06
N PRO A 59 -0.55 22.65 0.06
CA PRO A 59 -1.65 21.91 -0.57
C PRO A 59 -1.23 20.53 -1.13
N GLU A 60 -0.07 20.44 -1.77
CA GLU A 60 0.48 19.19 -2.32
C GLU A 60 0.86 18.19 -1.22
N VAL A 61 1.52 18.66 -0.16
CA VAL A 61 1.82 17.85 1.03
C VAL A 61 0.53 17.27 1.63
N VAL A 62 -0.50 18.09 1.73
CA VAL A 62 -1.77 17.70 2.34
C VAL A 62 -2.49 16.66 1.48
N ASP A 63 -2.50 16.81 0.16
CA ASP A 63 -3.09 15.82 -0.74
C ASP A 63 -2.35 14.48 -0.64
N GLU A 64 -1.01 14.48 -0.74
CA GLU A 64 -0.22 13.25 -0.70
C GLU A 64 -0.36 12.53 0.66
N VAL A 65 -0.30 13.27 1.78
CA VAL A 65 -0.48 12.69 3.12
C VAL A 65 -1.91 12.19 3.34
N SER A 66 -2.91 12.90 2.83
CA SER A 66 -4.31 12.45 2.90
C SER A 66 -4.50 11.13 2.17
N ARG A 67 -3.91 10.98 0.98
CA ARG A 67 -3.88 9.70 0.26
C ARG A 67 -3.12 8.64 1.03
N LEU A 68 -1.90 8.90 1.48
CA LEU A 68 -1.07 7.97 2.26
C LEU A 68 -1.84 7.38 3.45
N LEU A 69 -2.57 8.23 4.18
CA LEU A 69 -3.35 7.84 5.35
C LEU A 69 -4.75 7.29 5.03
N GLY A 70 -5.08 7.08 3.75
CA GLY A 70 -6.29 6.40 3.29
C GLY A 70 -7.55 7.26 3.33
N LEU A 71 -7.43 8.59 3.24
CA LEU A 71 -8.61 9.47 3.16
C LEU A 71 -9.54 9.18 1.97
N PRO A 72 -9.07 8.68 0.81
CA PRO A 72 -9.96 8.24 -0.27
C PRO A 72 -10.93 7.11 0.12
N PHE A 73 -10.68 6.36 1.20
CA PHE A 73 -11.60 5.34 1.67
C PHE A 73 -12.77 5.95 2.46
N ASP A 74 -13.99 5.73 1.97
CA ASP A 74 -15.21 5.93 2.74
C ASP A 74 -15.47 4.70 3.65
N LEU A 75 -15.17 4.86 4.94
CA LEU A 75 -15.30 3.78 5.91
C LEU A 75 -16.70 3.66 6.51
N ALA A 76 -17.53 4.71 6.44
CA ALA A 76 -18.83 4.70 7.12
C ALA A 76 -19.80 3.66 6.51
N PRO A 77 -19.97 3.58 5.17
CA PRO A 77 -20.76 2.52 4.55
C PRO A 77 -20.18 1.13 4.80
N PHE A 78 -18.84 1.00 4.77
CA PHE A 78 -18.17 -0.27 5.05
C PHE A 78 -18.43 -0.77 6.47
N HIS A 79 -18.31 0.11 7.48
CA HIS A 79 -18.62 -0.24 8.87
C HIS A 79 -20.10 -0.55 9.07
N GLY A 80 -21.00 0.17 8.38
CA GLY A 80 -22.44 -0.14 8.38
C GLY A 80 -22.75 -1.54 7.85
N TRP A 81 -22.12 -1.94 6.73
CA TRP A 81 -22.22 -3.30 6.19
C TRP A 81 -21.55 -4.33 7.10
N ALA A 82 -20.33 -4.07 7.56
CA ALA A 82 -19.55 -5.00 8.36
C ALA A 82 -20.21 -5.32 9.71
N ALA A 83 -20.96 -4.38 10.29
CA ALA A 83 -21.70 -4.61 11.53
C ALA A 83 -22.72 -5.75 11.43
N GLY A 84 -23.22 -6.04 10.23
CA GLY A 84 -24.13 -7.17 9.96
C GLY A 84 -23.43 -8.48 9.60
N ASP A 85 -22.13 -8.46 9.28
CA ASP A 85 -21.39 -9.70 8.95
C ASP A 85 -20.79 -10.32 10.23
N PRO A 86 -21.01 -11.63 10.46
CA PRO A 86 -20.60 -12.30 11.72
C PRO A 86 -19.08 -12.37 11.94
N ILE A 87 -18.29 -12.17 10.89
CA ILE A 87 -16.82 -12.22 10.95
C ILE A 87 -16.24 -10.80 10.87
N MET A 88 -16.70 -9.99 9.94
CA MET A 88 -16.18 -8.63 9.76
C MET A 88 -16.61 -7.68 10.88
N GLY A 89 -17.78 -7.87 11.49
CA GLY A 89 -18.25 -7.06 12.62
C GLY A 89 -17.29 -7.12 13.82
N PRO A 90 -16.92 -8.31 14.33
CA PRO A 90 -15.90 -8.45 15.35
C PRO A 90 -14.52 -7.91 14.95
N ILE A 91 -14.09 -8.13 13.70
CA ILE A 91 -12.80 -7.61 13.20
C ILE A 91 -12.78 -6.08 13.22
N THR A 92 -13.81 -5.43 12.69
CA THR A 92 -13.92 -3.95 12.66
C THR A 92 -14.07 -3.35 14.06
N THR A 93 -14.73 -4.06 14.98
CA THR A 93 -14.83 -3.66 16.40
C THR A 93 -13.47 -3.72 17.08
N THR A 94 -12.71 -4.79 16.88
CA THR A 94 -11.35 -4.92 17.45
C THR A 94 -10.40 -3.89 16.85
N LEU A 95 -10.56 -3.60 15.55
CA LEU A 95 -9.78 -2.59 14.81
C LEU A 95 -10.41 -1.18 14.85
N ARG A 96 -11.18 -0.85 15.89
CA ARG A 96 -11.86 0.46 15.99
C ARG A 96 -10.85 1.61 15.85
N GLY A 97 -11.03 2.43 14.81
CA GLY A 97 -10.14 3.55 14.49
C GLY A 97 -9.12 3.26 13.39
N PHE A 98 -8.98 2.00 12.96
CA PHE A 98 -8.09 1.63 11.86
C PHE A 98 -8.53 2.23 10.52
N ARG A 99 -7.58 2.80 9.79
CA ARG A 99 -7.71 3.17 8.38
C ARG A 99 -6.58 2.55 7.59
N PRO A 100 -6.86 1.79 6.52
CA PRO A 100 -5.80 1.26 5.66
C PRO A 100 -5.00 2.39 5.02
N THR A 101 -3.68 2.23 4.95
CA THR A 101 -2.78 3.15 4.26
C THR A 101 -2.66 2.82 2.77
N LEU A 102 -2.43 3.86 1.97
CA LEU A 102 -2.20 3.77 0.53
C LEU A 102 -0.74 4.11 0.18
N ASN A 103 -0.34 3.82 -1.05
CA ASN A 103 0.88 4.32 -1.67
C ASN A 103 0.47 5.49 -2.58
N PRO A 104 0.81 6.75 -2.24
CA PRO A 104 0.22 7.90 -2.91
C PRO A 104 0.79 8.15 -4.32
N ARG A 105 2.02 7.70 -4.59
CA ARG A 105 2.69 7.86 -5.90
C ARG A 105 2.61 6.54 -6.70
N PRO A 106 2.17 6.55 -7.96
CA PRO A 106 1.93 5.31 -8.72
C PRO A 106 3.22 4.52 -9.00
N PHE A 107 4.30 5.20 -9.38
CA PHE A 107 5.59 4.55 -9.64
C PHE A 107 6.13 3.87 -8.37
N GLU A 108 6.12 4.58 -7.24
CA GLU A 108 6.48 4.02 -5.93
C GLU A 108 5.59 2.82 -5.58
N ALA A 109 4.28 2.90 -5.79
CA ALA A 109 3.36 1.81 -5.52
C ALA A 109 3.71 0.52 -6.29
N LEU A 110 4.08 0.65 -7.57
CA LEU A 110 4.48 -0.49 -8.40
C LEU A 110 5.87 -1.02 -8.01
N VAL A 111 6.83 -0.17 -7.65
CA VAL A 111 8.13 -0.62 -7.10
C VAL A 111 7.95 -1.35 -5.76
N VAL A 112 7.05 -0.87 -4.90
CA VAL A 112 6.64 -1.58 -3.67
C VAL A 112 6.05 -2.95 -3.99
N ALA A 113 5.17 -3.05 -4.99
CA ALA A 113 4.61 -4.32 -5.42
C ALA A 113 5.70 -5.27 -5.95
N ILE A 114 6.56 -4.83 -6.88
CA ILE A 114 7.64 -5.65 -7.46
C ILE A 114 8.58 -6.17 -6.37
N THR A 115 9.01 -5.30 -5.45
CA THR A 115 9.94 -5.68 -4.38
C THR A 115 9.34 -6.72 -3.43
N THR A 116 8.03 -6.66 -3.16
CA THR A 116 7.34 -7.58 -2.24
C THR A 116 7.00 -8.94 -2.83
N GLN A 117 7.12 -9.14 -4.15
CA GLN A 117 6.85 -10.44 -4.77
C GLN A 117 7.71 -11.57 -4.18
N GLN A 118 7.07 -12.67 -3.77
CA GLN A 118 7.71 -13.94 -3.38
C GLN A 118 8.70 -13.87 -2.19
N ILE A 119 8.68 -12.79 -1.40
CA ILE A 119 9.56 -12.64 -0.21
C ILE A 119 8.79 -12.04 0.97
N SER A 120 9.40 -12.04 2.16
CA SER A 120 8.79 -11.41 3.34
C SER A 120 8.75 -9.89 3.22
N LEU A 121 7.78 -9.25 3.89
CA LEU A 121 7.65 -7.79 3.90
C LEU A 121 8.89 -7.09 4.49
N ARG A 122 9.53 -7.69 5.50
CA ARG A 122 10.79 -7.19 6.07
C ARG A 122 11.96 -7.25 5.09
N ALA A 123 12.10 -8.36 4.36
CA ALA A 123 13.13 -8.48 3.33
C ALA A 123 12.89 -7.45 2.21
N ALA A 124 11.64 -7.29 1.79
CA ALA A 124 11.26 -6.29 0.78
C ALA A 124 11.54 -4.86 1.24
N ALA A 125 11.21 -4.51 2.49
CA ALA A 125 11.51 -3.20 3.07
C ALA A 125 13.02 -2.94 3.13
N ALA A 126 13.83 -3.93 3.51
CA ALA A 126 15.29 -3.80 3.52
C ALA A 126 15.89 -3.58 2.11
N ILE A 127 15.39 -4.31 1.11
CA ILE A 127 15.77 -4.14 -0.31
C ILE A 127 15.40 -2.73 -0.79
N ARG A 128 14.14 -2.30 -0.58
CA ARG A 128 13.71 -0.94 -0.92
C ARG A 128 14.52 0.12 -0.18
N GLY A 129 14.83 -0.09 1.10
CA GLY A 129 15.65 0.83 1.87
C GLY A 129 17.03 1.07 1.27
N ARG A 130 17.68 0.03 0.73
CA ARG A 130 18.95 0.20 -0.01
C ARG A 130 18.73 0.92 -1.35
N PHE A 131 17.66 0.60 -2.07
CA PHE A 131 17.28 1.29 -3.31
C PHE A 131 17.03 2.78 -3.12
N VAL A 132 16.20 3.16 -2.14
CA VAL A 132 15.90 4.55 -1.82
C VAL A 132 17.15 5.29 -1.33
N ARG A 133 18.04 4.66 -0.55
CA ARG A 133 19.31 5.29 -0.16
C ARG A 133 20.31 5.45 -1.29
N HIS A 134 20.25 4.60 -2.32
CA HIS A 134 21.18 4.64 -3.44
C HIS A 134 20.74 5.65 -4.51
N PHE A 135 19.46 5.63 -4.89
CA PHE A 135 18.91 6.46 -5.96
C PHE A 135 18.11 7.67 -5.46
N GLY A 136 17.72 7.70 -4.19
CA GLY A 136 16.90 8.77 -3.62
C GLY A 136 17.76 9.90 -3.06
N LEU A 137 17.11 11.00 -2.71
CA LEU A 137 17.77 12.16 -2.11
C LEU A 137 17.62 12.13 -0.59
N LYS A 138 18.72 12.24 0.14
CA LYS A 138 18.68 12.26 1.61
C LYS A 138 18.20 13.61 2.13
N HIS A 139 17.21 13.59 3.03
CA HIS A 139 16.83 14.74 3.85
C HIS A 139 17.32 14.53 5.30
N LYS A 140 16.64 15.11 6.30
CA LYS A 140 17.13 15.06 7.68
C LYS A 140 16.90 13.67 8.29
N ILE A 141 15.68 13.14 8.16
CA ILE A 141 15.24 11.84 8.68
C ILE A 141 14.86 10.89 7.54
N ALA A 142 14.10 11.37 6.56
CA ALA A 142 13.60 10.58 5.44
C ALA A 142 14.45 10.79 4.19
N TRP A 143 14.15 10.00 3.16
CA TRP A 143 14.71 10.11 1.83
C TRP A 143 13.58 10.34 0.84
N ASP A 144 13.80 11.19 -0.16
CA ASP A 144 12.87 11.28 -1.28
C ASP A 144 12.95 10.01 -2.11
N PHE A 145 11.78 9.53 -2.54
CA PHE A 145 11.72 8.31 -3.33
C PHE A 145 12.35 8.57 -4.71
N PRO A 146 13.14 7.62 -5.27
CA PRO A 146 13.77 7.80 -6.57
C PRO A 146 12.77 8.18 -7.67
N ALA A 147 13.05 9.27 -8.38
CA ALA A 147 12.28 9.70 -9.53
C ALA A 147 12.31 8.64 -10.65
N ARG A 148 11.20 8.49 -11.37
CA ARG A 148 11.06 7.49 -12.44
C ARG A 148 12.12 7.69 -13.51
N GLU A 149 12.40 8.94 -13.87
CA GLU A 149 13.33 9.34 -14.92
C GLU A 149 14.76 8.93 -14.57
N LEU A 150 15.13 9.06 -13.29
CA LEU A 150 16.43 8.61 -12.78
C LEU A 150 16.57 7.09 -12.86
N VAL A 151 15.51 6.35 -12.49
CA VAL A 151 15.50 4.89 -12.57
C VAL A 151 15.52 4.41 -14.03
N ALA A 152 14.91 5.15 -14.95
CA ALA A 152 14.86 4.80 -16.37
C ALA A 152 16.24 4.79 -17.03
N VAL A 153 17.19 5.61 -16.56
CA VAL A 153 18.57 5.66 -17.10
C VAL A 153 19.56 4.74 -16.38
N ALA A 154 19.14 4.09 -15.29
CA ALA A 154 20.01 3.21 -14.50
C ALA A 154 20.28 1.84 -15.20
N ASP A 155 21.38 1.20 -14.83
CA ASP A 155 21.69 -0.17 -15.23
C ASP A 155 21.03 -1.15 -14.24
N PRO A 156 20.22 -2.14 -14.70
CA PRO A 156 19.67 -3.17 -13.81
C PRO A 156 20.71 -3.87 -12.92
N ARG A 157 21.99 -3.93 -13.33
CA ARG A 157 23.08 -4.51 -12.52
C ARG A 157 23.33 -3.74 -11.22
N ASP A 158 23.06 -2.43 -11.18
CA ASP A 158 23.23 -1.61 -9.99
C ASP A 158 22.27 -2.05 -8.87
N PHE A 159 21.09 -2.56 -9.24
CA PHE A 159 20.05 -3.00 -8.31
C PHE A 159 20.38 -4.34 -7.64
N VAL A 160 21.15 -5.21 -8.32
CA VAL A 160 21.53 -6.53 -7.78
C VAL A 160 22.37 -6.35 -6.51
N GLN A 161 23.27 -5.37 -6.49
CA GLN A 161 24.06 -5.03 -5.30
C GLN A 161 23.19 -4.50 -4.15
N LEU A 162 22.01 -3.95 -4.47
CA LEU A 162 21.00 -3.50 -3.51
C LEU A 162 20.09 -4.67 -3.04
N GLY A 163 20.34 -5.89 -3.50
CA GLY A 163 19.64 -7.11 -3.11
C GLY A 163 18.38 -7.40 -3.92
N PHE A 164 18.18 -6.73 -5.05
CA PHE A 164 17.18 -7.17 -6.02
C PHE A 164 17.64 -8.47 -6.68
N SER A 165 16.69 -9.32 -7.08
CA SER A 165 17.01 -10.33 -8.09
C SER A 165 17.19 -9.63 -9.43
N GLN A 166 17.98 -10.23 -10.33
CA GLN A 166 18.18 -9.74 -11.70
C GLN A 166 16.84 -9.43 -12.40
N LYS A 167 15.85 -10.33 -12.28
CA LYS A 167 14.52 -10.15 -12.86
C LYS A 167 13.76 -8.96 -12.26
N LYS A 168 13.78 -8.78 -10.94
CA LYS A 168 13.10 -7.63 -10.31
C LYS A 168 13.76 -6.30 -10.68
N ALA A 169 15.08 -6.28 -10.84
CA ALA A 169 15.80 -5.12 -11.35
C ALA A 169 15.35 -4.77 -12.78
N GLU A 170 15.31 -5.76 -13.67
CA GLU A 170 14.80 -5.62 -15.04
C GLU A 170 13.36 -5.11 -15.05
N TYR A 171 12.49 -5.59 -14.15
CA TYR A 171 11.09 -5.15 -14.08
C TYR A 171 10.96 -3.70 -13.61
N VAL A 172 11.73 -3.27 -12.59
CA VAL A 172 11.69 -1.87 -12.11
C VAL A 172 12.21 -0.91 -13.16
N VAL A 173 13.35 -1.22 -13.78
CA VAL A 173 13.92 -0.37 -14.85
C VAL A 173 13.03 -0.40 -16.10
N GLY A 174 12.48 -1.56 -16.46
CA GLY A 174 11.52 -1.71 -17.57
C GLY A 174 10.25 -0.90 -17.35
N LEU A 175 9.68 -0.94 -16.14
CA LEU A 175 8.55 -0.10 -15.75
C LEU A 175 8.90 1.39 -15.86
N ALA A 176 10.08 1.79 -15.39
CA ALA A 176 10.50 3.19 -15.45
C ALA A 176 10.62 3.69 -16.90
N ARG A 177 11.08 2.84 -17.82
CA ARG A 177 11.23 3.12 -19.26
C ARG A 177 9.95 2.99 -20.08
N ALA A 178 8.91 2.35 -19.54
CA ALA A 178 7.67 2.13 -20.28
C ALA A 178 7.05 3.47 -20.69
N ASP A 179 6.54 3.58 -21.91
CA ASP A 179 5.81 4.76 -22.37
C ASP A 179 4.38 4.69 -21.86
N LEU A 180 4.20 5.07 -20.59
CA LEU A 180 2.95 4.98 -19.85
C LEU A 180 2.78 6.20 -18.96
N ASP A 181 1.61 6.84 -19.04
CA ASP A 181 1.15 7.78 -18.03
C ASP A 181 0.50 7.01 -16.88
N LEU A 182 1.25 6.84 -15.78
CA LEU A 182 0.76 6.12 -14.62
C LEU A 182 -0.28 6.90 -13.81
N GLU A 183 -0.27 8.24 -13.91
CA GLU A 183 -1.24 9.10 -13.21
C GLU A 183 -2.62 9.02 -13.88
N ALA A 184 -2.65 8.87 -15.21
CA ALA A 184 -3.88 8.70 -15.99
C ALA A 184 -4.72 7.48 -15.56
N PHE A 185 -4.11 6.44 -14.97
CA PHE A 185 -4.82 5.24 -14.51
C PHE A 185 -5.94 5.53 -13.50
N ALA A 186 -5.89 6.65 -12.76
CA ALA A 186 -6.98 7.05 -11.88
C ALA A 186 -8.31 7.26 -12.62
N ALA A 187 -8.26 7.68 -13.89
CA ALA A 187 -9.43 7.89 -14.74
C ALA A 187 -9.86 6.64 -15.54
N HIS A 188 -9.04 5.59 -15.58
CA HIS A 188 -9.28 4.42 -16.40
C HIS A 188 -10.11 3.36 -15.66
N PRO A 189 -10.94 2.56 -16.38
CA PRO A 189 -11.61 1.40 -15.81
C PRO A 189 -10.62 0.36 -15.28
N ASP A 190 -11.03 -0.38 -14.24
CA ASP A 190 -10.17 -1.35 -13.56
C ASP A 190 -9.60 -2.43 -14.52
N ASP A 191 -10.41 -2.92 -15.45
CA ASP A 191 -9.98 -3.94 -16.43
C ASP A 191 -8.92 -3.41 -17.41
N GLU A 192 -8.99 -2.13 -17.78
CA GLU A 192 -7.99 -1.50 -18.63
C GLU A 192 -6.66 -1.31 -17.89
N VAL A 193 -6.71 -0.85 -16.63
CA VAL A 193 -5.52 -0.74 -15.77
C VAL A 193 -4.87 -2.12 -15.59
N ILE A 194 -5.68 -3.17 -15.35
CA ILE A 194 -5.17 -4.54 -15.25
C ILE A 194 -4.52 -4.97 -16.56
N ALA A 195 -5.17 -4.79 -17.71
CA ALA A 195 -4.64 -5.18 -19.01
C ALA A 195 -3.29 -4.49 -19.30
N THR A 196 -3.23 -3.17 -19.11
CA THR A 196 -2.01 -2.39 -19.35
C THR A 196 -0.87 -2.80 -18.41
N LEU A 197 -1.13 -2.92 -17.10
CA LEU A 197 -0.10 -3.34 -16.15
C LEU A 197 0.38 -4.77 -16.41
N THR A 198 -0.52 -5.68 -16.78
CA THR A 198 -0.17 -7.10 -16.99
C THR A 198 0.51 -7.39 -18.32
N ALA A 199 0.49 -6.44 -19.26
CA ALA A 199 1.30 -6.49 -20.47
C ALA A 199 2.80 -6.21 -20.20
N LEU A 200 3.13 -5.59 -19.07
CA LEU A 200 4.53 -5.31 -18.71
C LEU A 200 5.23 -6.55 -18.14
N PRO A 201 6.50 -6.80 -18.53
CA PRO A 201 7.28 -7.90 -17.99
C PRO A 201 7.34 -7.87 -16.45
N GLY A 202 6.96 -8.97 -15.81
CA GLY A 202 7.06 -9.15 -14.36
C GLY A 202 5.93 -8.56 -13.53
N LEU A 203 4.97 -7.87 -14.15
CA LEU A 203 3.78 -7.37 -13.49
C LEU A 203 2.61 -8.32 -13.81
N GLY A 204 2.27 -9.17 -12.85
CA GLY A 204 1.15 -10.10 -12.99
C GLY A 204 -0.15 -9.54 -12.41
N ARG A 205 -1.23 -10.31 -12.52
CA ARG A 205 -2.55 -9.99 -11.96
C ARG A 205 -2.49 -9.60 -10.48
N TRP A 206 -1.64 -10.27 -9.70
CA TRP A 206 -1.41 -9.92 -8.28
C TRP A 206 -0.89 -8.49 -8.08
N THR A 207 0.03 -8.02 -8.93
CA THR A 207 0.56 -6.65 -8.86
C THR A 207 -0.54 -5.65 -9.23
N ALA A 208 -1.30 -5.92 -10.30
CA ALA A 208 -2.38 -5.05 -10.74
C ALA A 208 -3.51 -4.94 -9.69
N ASP A 209 -3.94 -6.07 -9.10
CA ASP A 209 -4.96 -6.05 -8.04
C ASP A 209 -4.50 -5.21 -6.83
N TRP A 210 -3.21 -5.32 -6.43
CA TRP A 210 -2.68 -4.49 -5.36
C TRP A 210 -2.50 -3.02 -5.74
N PHE A 211 -2.20 -2.70 -7.00
CA PHE A 211 -2.15 -1.33 -7.47
C PHE A 211 -3.55 -0.68 -7.42
N LEU A 212 -4.58 -1.38 -7.91
CA LEU A 212 -5.98 -0.95 -7.77
C LEU A 212 -6.36 -0.74 -6.29
N ALA A 213 -5.96 -1.68 -5.42
CA ALA A 213 -6.34 -1.65 -4.02
C ALA A 213 -5.61 -0.60 -3.18
N ARG A 214 -4.29 -0.48 -3.35
CA ARG A 214 -3.39 0.30 -2.48
C ARG A 214 -2.85 1.58 -3.10
N HIS A 215 -3.01 1.82 -4.38
CA HIS A 215 -2.73 3.12 -4.98
C HIS A 215 -4.02 3.84 -5.35
N LEU A 216 -4.88 3.18 -6.13
CA LEU A 216 -6.12 3.79 -6.64
C LEU A 216 -7.31 3.72 -5.67
N ALA A 217 -7.16 3.02 -4.54
CA ALA A 217 -8.21 2.83 -3.54
C ALA A 217 -9.55 2.30 -4.11
N ARG A 218 -9.50 1.52 -5.20
CA ARG A 218 -10.71 1.04 -5.89
C ARG A 218 -11.53 0.14 -4.96
N PRO A 219 -12.85 0.36 -4.80
CA PRO A 219 -13.66 -0.34 -3.81
C PRO A 219 -13.76 -1.85 -4.09
N HIS A 220 -13.84 -2.23 -5.37
CA HIS A 220 -13.98 -3.62 -5.82
C HIS A 220 -12.66 -4.36 -6.00
N ALA A 221 -11.51 -3.72 -5.76
CA ALA A 221 -10.21 -4.36 -5.90
C ALA A 221 -10.07 -5.54 -4.92
N TRP A 222 -9.80 -6.72 -5.44
CA TRP A 222 -9.71 -7.95 -4.65
C TRP A 222 -8.44 -8.75 -4.99
N PRO A 223 -7.35 -8.58 -4.23
CA PRO A 223 -6.07 -9.27 -4.44
C PRO A 223 -6.11 -10.77 -4.10
N ALA A 224 -6.99 -11.56 -4.74
CA ALA A 224 -7.20 -12.98 -4.48
C ALA A 224 -5.95 -13.85 -4.66
N GLY A 225 -4.99 -13.40 -5.47
CA GLY A 225 -3.71 -14.07 -5.65
C GLY A 225 -2.76 -13.94 -4.45
N ASP A 226 -3.05 -13.03 -3.53
CA ASP A 226 -2.16 -12.71 -2.41
C ASP A 226 -2.20 -13.81 -1.34
N LEU A 227 -1.03 -14.33 -0.97
CA LEU A 227 -0.94 -15.40 0.02
C LEU A 227 -1.46 -14.95 1.40
N GLY A 228 -1.24 -13.69 1.78
CA GLY A 228 -1.75 -13.14 3.04
C GLY A 228 -3.27 -13.05 3.03
N VAL A 229 -3.87 -12.54 1.95
CA VAL A 229 -5.33 -12.50 1.78
C VAL A 229 -5.91 -13.90 1.80
N ARG A 230 -5.33 -14.84 1.04
CA ARG A 230 -5.78 -16.25 1.02
C ARG A 230 -5.73 -16.90 2.39
N LYS A 231 -4.65 -16.68 3.16
CA LYS A 231 -4.53 -17.18 4.54
C LYS A 231 -5.56 -16.53 5.46
N ALA A 232 -5.74 -15.21 5.39
CA ALA A 232 -6.73 -14.54 6.22
C ALA A 232 -8.16 -15.04 5.92
N VAL A 233 -8.52 -15.15 4.64
CA VAL A 233 -9.81 -15.70 4.22
C VAL A 233 -9.98 -17.15 4.68
N SER A 234 -8.93 -17.97 4.54
CA SER A 234 -8.91 -19.35 5.03
C SER A 234 -9.16 -19.44 6.54
N THR A 235 -8.46 -18.62 7.34
CA THR A 235 -8.61 -18.56 8.78
C THR A 235 -10.01 -18.12 9.21
N PHE A 236 -10.56 -17.08 8.57
CA PHE A 236 -11.79 -16.44 9.04
C PHE A 236 -13.09 -17.01 8.44
N TYR A 237 -13.03 -17.64 7.26
CA TYR A 237 -14.22 -18.08 6.52
C TYR A 237 -14.17 -19.53 6.04
N ALA A 238 -13.09 -20.27 6.34
CA ALA A 238 -12.96 -21.66 5.90
C ALA A 238 -12.27 -22.55 6.94
N ASP A 239 -12.35 -22.21 8.23
CA ASP A 239 -11.83 -23.01 9.36
C ASP A 239 -10.36 -23.44 9.18
N GLY A 240 -9.54 -22.56 8.58
CA GLY A 240 -8.12 -22.82 8.31
C GLY A 240 -7.84 -23.75 7.12
N ARG A 241 -8.87 -24.20 6.38
CA ARG A 241 -8.69 -24.99 5.16
C ARG A 241 -7.98 -24.15 4.08
N PRO A 242 -6.89 -24.64 3.47
CA PRO A 242 -6.22 -23.93 2.37
C PRO A 242 -7.19 -23.69 1.21
N LEU A 243 -7.21 -22.45 0.70
CA LEU A 243 -8.06 -22.05 -0.42
C LEU A 243 -7.22 -21.77 -1.67
N SER A 244 -7.70 -22.22 -2.81
CA SER A 244 -7.14 -21.89 -4.13
C SER A 244 -7.43 -20.44 -4.53
N ILE A 245 -6.71 -19.90 -5.51
CA ILE A 245 -6.95 -18.54 -6.03
C ILE A 245 -8.37 -18.40 -6.60
N PRO A 246 -8.90 -19.36 -7.40
CA PRO A 246 -10.28 -19.29 -7.88
C PRO A 246 -11.31 -19.26 -6.75
N GLU A 247 -11.18 -20.10 -5.72
CA GLU A 247 -12.08 -20.09 -4.56
C GLU A 247 -12.07 -18.73 -3.87
N VAL A 248 -10.89 -18.18 -3.56
CA VAL A 248 -10.78 -16.86 -2.92
C VAL A 248 -11.32 -15.77 -3.82
N ARG A 249 -11.16 -15.87 -5.15
CA ARG A 249 -11.72 -14.92 -6.10
C ARG A 249 -13.25 -14.91 -6.07
N THR A 250 -13.89 -16.07 -6.11
CA THR A 250 -15.36 -16.19 -5.96
C THR A 250 -15.85 -15.67 -4.61
N MET A 251 -15.09 -15.91 -3.54
CA MET A 251 -15.44 -15.36 -2.22
C MET A 251 -15.46 -13.83 -2.17
N GLY A 252 -14.81 -13.14 -3.12
CA GLY A 252 -14.89 -11.70 -3.27
C GLY A 252 -16.32 -11.17 -3.36
N ASP A 253 -17.24 -11.94 -3.96
CA ASP A 253 -18.65 -11.55 -4.15
C ASP A 253 -19.37 -11.34 -2.82
N ARG A 254 -18.96 -12.07 -1.77
CA ARG A 254 -19.49 -11.91 -0.40
C ARG A 254 -19.24 -10.51 0.15
N PHE A 255 -18.14 -9.90 -0.28
CA PHE A 255 -17.68 -8.62 0.25
C PHE A 255 -18.17 -7.43 -0.57
N ALA A 256 -18.97 -7.63 -1.60
CA ALA A 256 -19.46 -6.53 -2.45
C ALA A 256 -20.30 -5.51 -1.65
N PRO A 257 -20.17 -4.20 -1.90
CA PRO A 257 -19.21 -3.53 -2.81
C PRO A 257 -17.86 -3.15 -2.16
N PHE A 258 -17.48 -3.79 -1.05
CA PHE A 258 -16.34 -3.42 -0.18
C PHE A 258 -15.15 -4.38 -0.24
N GLN A 259 -14.92 -5.07 -1.36
CA GLN A 259 -13.87 -6.08 -1.49
C GLN A 259 -12.50 -5.60 -1.01
N ASN A 260 -12.10 -4.37 -1.39
CA ASN A 260 -10.80 -3.83 -1.01
C ASN A 260 -10.69 -3.61 0.51
N LEU A 261 -11.68 -2.95 1.11
CA LEU A 261 -11.70 -2.73 2.55
C LEU A 261 -11.76 -4.06 3.31
N ALA A 262 -12.55 -5.03 2.85
CA ALA A 262 -12.55 -6.37 3.40
C ALA A 262 -11.17 -7.02 3.36
N ALA A 263 -10.44 -6.95 2.23
CA ALA A 263 -9.09 -7.49 2.12
C ALA A 263 -8.13 -6.84 3.12
N GLN A 264 -8.18 -5.51 3.26
CA GLN A 264 -7.30 -4.75 4.15
C GLN A 264 -7.61 -5.05 5.63
N TYR A 265 -8.89 -5.14 6.01
CA TYR A 265 -9.31 -5.46 7.38
C TYR A 265 -9.03 -6.92 7.74
N LEU A 266 -9.22 -7.87 6.81
CA LEU A 266 -8.84 -9.27 7.05
C LEU A 266 -7.34 -9.43 7.27
N LEU A 267 -6.51 -8.74 6.49
CA LEU A 267 -5.07 -8.72 6.68
C LEU A 267 -4.64 -8.08 7.99
N ALA A 268 -5.33 -7.02 8.44
CA ALA A 268 -5.07 -6.39 9.72
C ALA A 268 -5.52 -7.28 10.89
N GLY A 269 -6.73 -7.83 10.83
CA GLY A 269 -7.29 -8.72 11.84
C GLY A 269 -6.47 -9.99 12.03
N ALA A 270 -6.02 -10.61 10.93
CA ALA A 270 -5.16 -11.80 10.97
C ALA A 270 -3.82 -11.57 11.70
N ARG A 271 -3.32 -10.33 11.74
CA ARG A 271 -2.08 -10.00 12.46
C ARG A 271 -2.27 -9.80 13.96
N MET A 272 -3.49 -9.48 14.40
CA MET A 272 -3.77 -9.31 15.84
C MET A 272 -4.23 -10.60 16.50
N ALA A 273 -4.66 -11.59 15.71
CA ALA A 273 -5.11 -12.90 16.20
C ALA A 273 -3.96 -13.91 16.41
N GLY A 274 -2.73 -13.57 16.02
CA GLY A 274 -1.53 -14.40 16.20
C GLY A 274 -0.44 -13.63 16.93
#